data_AF-A0A9R0RH72-F1
#
_entry.id   AF-A0A9R0RH72-F1
#
_cell.length_a   1.000
_cell.length_b   1.000
_cell.length_c   1.000
_cell.angle_alpha   90.00
_cell.angle_beta   90.00
_cell.angle_gamma   90.00
#
_symmetry.space_group_name_H-M   'P 1'
#
loop_
_entity.id
_entity.type
_entity.pdbx_description
1 polymer ?
#
loop_
_entity_poly.entity_id
_entity_poly.type
_entity_poly.pdbx_seq_one_letter_code
_entity_poly.pdbx_strand_id
1 'polypeptide(L)'
;MYTYLYKFAKKQPDLGEQLYLAWAGWVCIWTAIMLFLLAMFNASNIISRFTRVAGELFGMLITVLFLQQAIKGIVSEFSMPKDDEISDPSSPIYQFQWIYVNGLLGVIFSIGLLYTALKTRRARSWLFGIGWSHAHS
;
A
#
# COMPACT_ATOMS: atom_id res chain seq x y z
N MET A 1 -2.32 4.98 -8.23
CA MET A 1 -3.18 5.13 -9.43
C MET A 1 -4.13 6.30 -9.25
N TYR A 2 -5.01 6.28 -8.25
CA TYR A 2 -5.89 7.42 -7.90
C TYR A 2 -5.16 8.76 -7.74
N THR A 3 -4.02 8.78 -7.04
CA THR A 3 -3.18 9.98 -6.88
C THR A 3 -2.57 10.49 -8.19
N TYR A 4 -2.29 9.61 -9.15
CA TYR A 4 -1.81 9.98 -10.48
C TYR A 4 -2.95 10.49 -11.36
N LEU A 5 -4.10 9.81 -11.35
CA LEU A 5 -5.31 10.24 -12.07
C LEU A 5 -5.76 11.63 -11.60
N TYR A 6 -5.77 11.85 -10.28
CA TYR A 6 -6.13 13.14 -9.69
C TYR A 6 -5.13 14.24 -10.07
N LYS A 7 -3.81 13.96 -10.04
CA LYS A 7 -2.78 14.91 -10.48
C LYS A 7 -2.84 15.21 -11.99
N PHE A 8 -3.27 14.24 -12.80
CA PHE A 8 -3.47 14.42 -14.24
C PHE A 8 -4.70 15.26 -14.54
N ALA A 9 -5.83 14.97 -13.88
CA ALA A 9 -7.07 15.75 -14.01
C ALA A 9 -6.89 17.19 -13.51
N LYS A 10 -6.16 17.39 -12.42
CA LYS A 10 -5.85 18.73 -11.87
C LYS A 10 -4.90 19.56 -12.75
N LYS A 11 -4.10 18.92 -13.62
CA LYS A 11 -3.18 19.61 -14.55
C LYS A 11 -3.86 20.06 -15.84
N GLN A 12 -5.06 19.56 -16.15
CA GLN A 12 -5.82 19.94 -17.33
C GLN A 12 -6.78 21.08 -16.96
N PRO A 13 -6.62 22.30 -17.53
CA PRO A 13 -7.39 23.47 -17.15
C PRO A 13 -8.90 23.33 -17.42
N ASP A 14 -9.31 22.47 -18.36
CA ASP A 14 -10.71 22.26 -18.72
C ASP A 14 -11.45 21.18 -17.90
N LEU A 15 -10.72 20.33 -17.15
CA LEU A 15 -11.31 19.11 -16.57
C LEU A 15 -11.70 19.24 -15.10
N GLY A 16 -11.09 20.17 -14.34
CA GLY A 16 -11.48 20.50 -12.96
C GLY A 16 -11.55 19.33 -11.96
N GLU A 17 -11.79 19.65 -10.68
CA GLU A 17 -11.99 18.61 -9.65
C GLU A 17 -13.40 18.00 -9.71
N GLN A 18 -14.37 18.76 -10.23
CA GLN A 18 -15.79 18.36 -10.29
C GLN A 18 -16.12 17.42 -11.47
N LEU A 19 -15.46 17.56 -12.63
CA LEU A 19 -15.71 16.68 -13.79
C LEU A 19 -14.86 15.40 -13.76
N TYR A 20 -13.98 15.22 -12.77
CA TYR A 20 -13.17 14.01 -12.60
C TYR A 20 -14.03 12.74 -12.50
N LEU A 21 -15.17 12.78 -11.79
CA LEU A 21 -16.07 11.62 -11.68
C LEU A 21 -16.67 11.22 -13.02
N ALA A 22 -17.16 12.20 -13.79
CA ALA A 22 -17.76 11.96 -15.11
C ALA A 22 -16.71 11.44 -16.11
N TRP A 23 -15.50 12.01 -16.07
CA TRP A 23 -14.39 11.56 -16.89
C TRP A 23 -13.93 10.14 -16.52
N ALA A 24 -13.81 9.81 -15.23
CA ALA A 24 -13.48 8.46 -14.79
C ALA A 24 -14.56 7.44 -15.20
N GLY A 25 -15.84 7.84 -15.16
CA GLY A 25 -16.95 7.05 -15.69
C GLY A 25 -16.81 6.77 -17.19
N TRP A 26 -16.44 7.77 -17.99
CA TRP A 26 -16.19 7.60 -19.43
C TRP A 26 -15.00 6.68 -19.72
N VAL A 27 -13.90 6.81 -18.97
CA VAL A 27 -12.74 5.89 -19.06
C VAL A 27 -13.15 4.45 -18.72
N CYS A 28 -14.05 4.27 -17.76
CA CYS A 28 -14.59 2.96 -17.38
C CYS A 28 -15.38 2.31 -18.54
N ILE A 29 -16.18 3.09 -19.27
CA ILE A 29 -16.95 2.60 -20.44
C ILE A 29 -16.00 2.08 -21.52
N TRP A 30 -14.95 2.84 -21.86
CA TRP A 30 -13.94 2.38 -22.84
C TRP A 30 -13.19 1.14 -22.38
N THR A 31 -12.87 1.06 -21.09
CA THR A 31 -12.23 -0.12 -20.50
C THR A 31 -13.12 -1.36 -20.61
N ALA A 32 -14.43 -1.23 -20.36
CA ALA A 32 -15.40 -2.30 -20.48
C ALA A 32 -15.54 -2.81 -21.93
N ILE A 33 -15.57 -1.91 -22.91
CA ILE A 33 -15.62 -2.27 -24.33
C ILE A 33 -14.35 -3.06 -24.72
N MET A 34 -13.18 -2.60 -24.30
CA MET A 34 -11.92 -3.31 -24.57
C MET A 34 -11.90 -4.70 -23.91
N LEU A 35 -12.35 -4.81 -22.66
CA LEU A 35 -12.48 -6.10 -21.97
C LEU A 35 -13.40 -7.07 -22.72
N PHE A 36 -14.53 -6.59 -23.24
CA PHE A 36 -15.47 -7.40 -24.02
C PHE A 36 -14.85 -7.88 -25.34
N LEU A 37 -14.12 -7.01 -26.05
CA LEU A 37 -13.38 -7.37 -27.26
C LEU A 37 -12.31 -8.45 -26.95
N LEU A 38 -11.49 -8.26 -25.91
CA LEU A 38 -10.46 -9.23 -25.51
C LEU A 38 -11.07 -10.60 -25.16
N ALA A 39 -12.25 -10.62 -24.53
CA ALA A 39 -12.97 -11.84 -24.21
C ALA A 39 -13.43 -12.60 -25.47
N MET A 40 -13.95 -11.89 -26.48
CA MET A 40 -14.36 -12.49 -27.76
C MET A 40 -13.18 -13.10 -28.53
N PHE A 41 -11.98 -12.52 -28.45
CA PHE A 41 -10.78 -13.03 -29.12
C PHE A 41 -10.08 -14.19 -28.38
N ASN A 42 -10.68 -14.75 -27.33
CA ASN A 42 -10.10 -15.84 -26.51
C ASN A 42 -8.68 -15.52 -26.01
N ALA A 43 -8.43 -14.25 -25.65
CA ALA A 43 -7.11 -13.76 -25.19
C ALA A 43 -6.66 -14.42 -23.87
N SER A 44 -7.58 -15.08 -23.16
CA SER A 44 -7.34 -15.87 -21.95
C SER A 44 -6.27 -16.95 -22.14
N ASN A 45 -6.10 -17.49 -23.35
CA ASN A 45 -5.08 -18.51 -23.59
C ASN A 45 -3.65 -17.92 -23.60
N ILE A 46 -3.48 -16.71 -24.16
CA ILE A 46 -2.20 -15.97 -24.20
C ILE A 46 -1.84 -15.42 -22.82
N ILE A 47 -2.84 -14.96 -22.04
CA ILE A 47 -2.62 -14.30 -20.75
C ILE A 47 -1.94 -15.24 -19.75
N SER A 48 -2.27 -16.53 -19.76
CA SER A 48 -1.77 -17.51 -18.78
C SER A 48 -0.24 -17.61 -18.75
N ARG A 49 0.41 -17.51 -19.92
CA ARG A 49 1.88 -17.54 -20.04
C ARG A 49 2.51 -16.24 -19.54
N PHE A 50 1.98 -15.09 -19.95
CA PHE A 50 2.52 -13.79 -19.55
C PHE A 50 2.28 -13.48 -18.08
N THR A 51 1.09 -13.77 -17.56
CA THR A 51 0.73 -13.53 -16.16
C THR A 51 1.57 -14.35 -15.18
N ARG A 52 2.07 -15.53 -15.56
CA ARG A 52 2.96 -16.30 -14.67
C ARG A 52 4.31 -15.60 -14.46
N VAL A 53 4.99 -15.24 -15.55
CA VAL A 53 6.27 -14.52 -15.49
C VAL A 53 6.09 -13.11 -14.91
N ALA A 54 5.04 -12.42 -15.33
CA ALA A 54 4.70 -11.11 -14.81
C ALA A 54 4.33 -11.18 -13.32
N GLY A 55 3.63 -12.22 -12.87
CA GLY A 55 3.21 -12.39 -11.48
C GLY A 55 4.40 -12.49 -10.52
N GLU A 56 5.46 -13.21 -10.90
CA GLU A 56 6.70 -13.29 -10.11
C GLU A 56 7.40 -11.92 -10.04
N LEU A 57 7.52 -11.23 -11.17
CA LEU A 57 8.17 -9.92 -11.25
C LEU A 57 7.37 -8.81 -10.55
N PHE A 58 6.05 -8.74 -10.78
CA PHE A 58 5.17 -7.77 -10.13
C PHE A 58 5.06 -8.04 -8.63
N GLY A 59 5.02 -9.30 -8.20
CA GLY A 59 5.05 -9.67 -6.78
C GLY A 59 6.33 -9.21 -6.08
N MET A 60 7.48 -9.41 -6.74
CA MET A 60 8.77 -8.88 -6.25
C MET A 60 8.76 -7.35 -6.18
N LEU A 61 8.31 -6.67 -7.25
CA LEU A 61 8.26 -5.21 -7.31
C LEU A 61 7.40 -4.64 -6.18
N ILE A 62 6.20 -5.18 -5.98
CA ILE A 62 5.28 -4.77 -4.91
C ILE A 62 5.95 -4.95 -3.55
N THR A 63 6.62 -6.07 -3.32
CA THR A 63 7.34 -6.34 -2.07
C THR A 63 8.43 -5.29 -1.82
N VAL A 64 9.23 -4.96 -2.84
CA VAL A 64 10.28 -3.93 -2.73
C VAL A 64 9.68 -2.54 -2.46
N LEU A 65 8.61 -2.16 -3.17
CA LEU A 65 7.94 -0.88 -2.97
C LEU A 65 7.33 -0.75 -1.57
N PHE A 66 6.70 -1.82 -1.05
CA PHE A 66 6.17 -1.83 0.32
C PHE A 66 7.29 -1.76 1.35
N LEU A 67 8.39 -2.49 1.15
CA LEU A 67 9.54 -2.40 2.05
C LEU A 67 10.13 -0.98 2.07
N GLN A 68 10.25 -0.34 0.91
CA GLN A 68 10.68 1.06 0.83
C GLN A 68 9.74 2.01 1.57
N GLN A 69 8.42 1.84 1.42
CA GLN A 69 7.45 2.67 2.15
C GLN A 69 7.49 2.43 3.66
N ALA A 70 7.70 1.19 4.10
CA ALA A 70 7.87 0.86 5.51
C ALA A 70 9.11 1.55 6.10
N ILE A 71 10.25 1.52 5.40
CA ILE A 71 11.48 2.21 5.83
C ILE A 71 11.24 3.73 5.89
N LYS A 72 10.60 4.32 4.88
CA LYS A 72 10.25 5.75 4.88
C LYS A 72 9.33 6.12 6.04
N GLY A 73 8.37 5.26 6.38
CA GLY A 73 7.49 5.42 7.53
C GLY A 73 8.24 5.43 8.85
N ILE A 74 9.17 4.48 9.06
CA ILE A 74 10.00 4.44 10.27
C ILE A 74 10.87 5.69 10.36
N VAL A 75 11.48 6.13 9.25
CA VAL A 75 12.32 7.34 9.23
C VAL A 75 11.49 8.61 9.46
N SER A 76 10.24 8.66 9.00
CA SER A 76 9.36 9.81 9.24
C SER A 76 8.98 9.99 10.70
N GLU A 77 8.97 8.94 11.52
CA GLU A 77 8.72 9.05 12.98
C GLU A 77 9.86 9.78 13.72
N PHE A 78 11.07 9.80 13.16
CA PHE A 78 12.19 10.60 13.66
C PHE A 78 12.21 12.03 13.11
N SER A 79 11.33 12.34 12.16
CA SER A 79 11.24 13.65 11.55
C SER A 79 10.20 14.49 12.30
N MET A 80 10.39 15.80 12.33
CA MET A 80 9.42 16.74 12.89
C MET A 80 8.06 16.57 12.17
N PRO A 81 6.92 16.68 12.87
CA PRO A 81 5.62 16.73 12.22
C PRO A 81 5.65 17.83 11.16
N LYS A 82 5.16 17.53 9.95
CA LYS A 82 5.12 18.54 8.89
C LYS A 82 4.19 19.67 9.34
N ASP A 83 4.58 20.90 8.99
CA ASP A 83 3.99 22.17 9.44
C ASP A 83 2.47 22.31 9.16
N ASP A 84 1.90 21.34 8.44
CA ASP A 84 0.52 21.22 7.99
C ASP A 84 -0.48 20.90 9.12
N GLU A 85 -0.05 20.34 10.26
CA GLU A 85 -0.95 19.79 11.29
C GLU A 85 -0.93 20.53 12.65
N ILE A 86 -0.02 21.50 12.87
CA ILE A 86 0.17 22.10 14.20
C ILE A 86 0.14 23.62 14.12
N SER A 87 -1.02 24.19 14.46
CA SER A 87 -1.28 25.63 14.50
C SER A 87 -0.70 26.34 15.74
N ASP A 88 0.00 25.62 16.63
CA ASP A 88 0.45 26.15 17.93
C ASP A 88 1.96 25.89 18.18
N PRO A 89 2.82 26.92 18.01
CA PRO A 89 4.28 26.83 18.20
C PRO A 89 4.71 26.49 19.64
N SER A 90 3.76 26.49 20.58
CA SER A 90 3.96 26.37 22.03
C SER A 90 3.94 24.92 22.54
N SER A 91 3.65 23.94 21.68
CA SER A 91 3.35 22.58 22.14
C SER A 91 4.62 21.82 22.60
N PRO A 92 4.54 21.02 23.69
CA PRO A 92 5.67 20.23 24.20
C PRO A 92 6.14 19.13 23.23
N ILE A 93 5.38 18.87 22.16
CA ILE A 93 5.63 17.86 21.13
C ILE A 93 6.90 18.19 20.32
N TYR A 94 7.29 19.47 20.27
CA TYR A 94 8.50 19.94 19.58
C TYR A 94 9.80 19.75 20.37
N GLN A 95 9.73 19.27 21.62
CA GLN A 95 10.94 18.96 22.35
C GLN A 95 11.65 17.80 21.66
N PHE A 96 12.94 17.96 21.38
CA PHE A 96 13.80 16.94 20.77
C PHE A 96 13.66 15.56 21.45
N GLN A 97 13.42 15.56 22.76
CA GLN A 97 13.20 14.37 23.56
C GLN A 97 11.95 13.58 23.12
N TRP A 98 10.84 14.24 22.74
CA TRP A 98 9.62 13.57 22.29
C TRP A 98 9.75 12.93 20.91
N ILE A 99 10.39 13.61 19.97
CA ILE A 99 10.67 13.09 18.62
C ILE A 99 11.57 11.85 18.72
N TYR A 100 12.60 11.92 19.57
CA TYR A 100 13.52 10.80 19.76
C TYR A 100 12.84 9.59 20.43
N VAL A 101 12.02 9.82 21.47
CA VAL A 101 11.25 8.76 22.13
C VAL A 101 10.25 8.13 21.17
N ASN A 102 9.54 8.93 20.38
CA ASN A 102 8.55 8.45 19.43
C ASN A 102 9.19 7.61 18.30
N GLY A 103 10.28 8.10 17.71
CA GLY A 103 11.02 7.34 16.71
C GLY A 103 11.58 6.02 17.26
N LEU A 104 12.15 6.04 18.47
CA LEU A 104 12.69 4.85 19.12
C LEU A 104 11.59 3.82 19.44
N LEU A 105 10.43 4.26 19.93
CA LEU A 105 9.25 3.42 20.11
C LEU A 105 8.75 2.85 18.77
N GLY A 106 8.72 3.66 17.71
CA GLY A 106 8.35 3.24 16.36
C GLY A 106 9.23 2.10 15.84
N VAL A 107 10.55 2.17 16.08
CA VAL A 107 11.48 1.08 15.72
C VAL A 107 11.23 -0.17 16.56
N ILE A 108 11.07 -0.04 17.88
CA ILE A 108 10.81 -1.18 18.78
C ILE A 108 9.52 -1.90 18.37
N PHE A 109 8.43 -1.16 18.16
CA PHE A 109 7.16 -1.76 17.75
C PHE A 109 7.23 -2.38 16.37
N SER A 110 7.91 -1.75 15.40
CA SER A 110 8.07 -2.31 14.06
C SER A 110 8.81 -3.64 14.08
N ILE A 111 9.93 -3.73 14.82
CA ILE A 111 10.70 -4.97 14.95
C ILE A 111 9.91 -6.02 15.75
N GLY A 112 9.23 -5.62 16.83
CA GLY A 112 8.40 -6.50 17.65
C GLY A 112 7.24 -7.10 16.86
N LEU A 113 6.54 -6.30 16.04
CA LEU A 113 5.48 -6.75 15.14
C LEU A 113 6.02 -7.68 14.07
N LEU A 114 7.16 -7.34 13.44
CA LEU A 114 7.80 -8.20 12.44
C LEU A 114 8.16 -9.57 13.03
N TYR A 115 8.79 -9.59 14.21
CA TYR A 115 9.15 -10.82 14.90
C TYR A 115 7.93 -11.67 15.23
N THR A 116 6.89 -11.04 15.80
CA THR A 116 5.64 -11.73 16.15
C THR A 116 4.95 -12.26 14.90
N ALA A 117 4.89 -11.51 13.80
CA ALA A 117 4.30 -11.94 12.55
C ALA A 117 5.05 -13.13 11.93
N LEU A 118 6.39 -13.13 11.96
CA LEU A 118 7.20 -14.27 11.52
C LEU A 118 6.96 -15.51 12.38
N LYS A 119 6.87 -15.33 13.70
CA LYS A 119 6.48 -16.39 14.66
C LYS A 119 5.08 -16.93 14.34
N THR A 120 4.09 -16.08 14.06
CA THR A 120 2.73 -16.47 13.68
C THR A 120 2.69 -17.25 12.37
N ARG A 121 3.48 -16.83 11.36
CA ARG A 121 3.60 -17.58 10.10
C ARG A 121 4.16 -18.99 10.33
N ARG A 122 5.14 -19.12 11.22
CA ARG A 122 5.77 -20.41 11.58
C ARG A 122 4.97 -21.22 12.61
N ALA A 123 4.02 -20.59 13.30
CA ALA A 123 3.17 -21.25 14.29
C ALA A 123 2.29 -22.35 13.68
N ARG A 124 1.93 -22.24 12.39
CA ARG A 124 1.18 -23.28 11.66
C ARG A 124 1.95 -24.60 11.52
N SER A 125 3.29 -24.59 11.59
CA SER A 125 4.13 -25.80 11.51
C SER A 125 4.62 -26.26 12.88
N TRP A 126 4.09 -25.71 13.99
CA TRP A 126 4.60 -25.98 15.33
C TRP A 126 3.88 -27.18 15.96
N LEU A 127 4.65 -28.23 16.27
CA LEU A 127 4.19 -29.49 16.88
C LEU A 127 3.52 -29.31 18.26
N PHE A 128 3.77 -28.20 18.95
CA PHE A 128 3.23 -27.90 20.28
C PHE A 128 1.93 -27.08 20.25
N GLY A 129 1.43 -26.73 19.06
CA GLY A 129 0.13 -26.10 18.88
C GLY A 129 -0.98 -27.13 19.02
N ILE A 130 -1.76 -27.02 20.09
CA ILE A 130 -2.93 -27.85 20.41
C ILE A 130 -3.78 -28.00 19.12
N GLY A 131 -3.93 -29.23 18.64
CA GLY A 131 -4.55 -29.54 17.33
C GLY A 131 -6.03 -29.19 17.16
N TRP A 132 -6.62 -28.46 18.12
CA TRP A 132 -8.06 -28.17 18.16
C TRP A 132 -8.45 -26.86 17.47
N SER A 133 -7.50 -25.97 17.14
CA SER A 133 -7.77 -24.73 16.39
C SER A 133 -7.52 -24.85 14.87
N HIS A 134 -7.18 -26.04 14.36
CA HIS A 134 -6.93 -26.27 12.94
C HIS A 134 -8.13 -26.87 12.16
N ALA A 135 -9.29 -27.07 12.80
CA ALA A 135 -10.44 -27.70 12.15
C ALA A 135 -11.74 -26.92 12.42
N HIS A 136 -11.89 -25.74 11.80
CA HIS A 136 -13.19 -25.21 11.35
C HIS A 136 -13.00 -23.88 10.60
N SER A 137 -12.72 -23.96 9.30
CA SER A 137 -13.31 -23.10 8.27
C SER A 137 -13.02 -23.66 6.88
#